data_AF-A0A645ITE6-F1
#
_entry.id   AF-A0A645ITE6-F1
#
_cell.length_a   1.000
_cell.length_b   1.000
_cell.length_c   1.000
_cell.angle_alpha   90.00
_cell.angle_beta   90.00
_cell.angle_gamma   90.00
#
_symmetry.space_group_name_H-M   'P 1'
#
loop_
_entity.id
_entity.type
_entity.pdbx_description
1 polymer ?
#
loop_
_entity_poly.entity_id
_entity_poly.type
_entity_poly.pdbx_seq_one_letter_code
_entity_poly.pdbx_strand_id
1 'polypeptide(L)' 'MMIPFGFLLPLIKPQKLWTLVLWTFLFSLVVELIQPLMSGMRASDITDLVTNTTGGILGYCIYLFLKRPLEVALKRIGS' A
#
# COMPACT_ATOMS: atom_id res chain seq x y z
N MET A 1 -4.26 -7.80 -2.16
CA MET A 1 -4.45 -6.79 -1.09
C MET A 1 -3.12 -6.06 -0.83
N MET A 2 -3.05 -4.74 -0.92
CA MET A 2 -1.81 -3.96 -0.82
C MET A 2 -1.47 -3.43 0.59
N ILE A 3 -1.74 -4.24 1.63
CA ILE A 3 -1.48 -3.86 3.04
C ILE A 3 0.01 -3.57 3.30
N PRO A 4 0.97 -4.42 2.88
CA PRO A 4 2.39 -4.14 3.11
C PRO A 4 2.84 -2.84 2.43
N PHE A 5 2.34 -2.56 1.22
CA PHE A 5 2.65 -1.33 0.50
C PHE A 5 2.15 -0.09 1.24
N GLY A 6 0.91 -0.14 1.74
CA GLY A 6 0.33 0.93 2.54
C GLY A 6 1.08 1.24 3.85
N PHE A 7 1.72 0.23 4.44
CA PHE A 7 2.54 0.36 5.65
C PHE A 7 3.96 0.85 5.36
N LEU A 8 4.62 0.30 4.34
CA LEU A 8 6.03 0.56 4.05
C LEU A 8 6.27 1.90 3.36
N LEU A 9 5.37 2.34 2.47
CA LEU A 9 5.53 3.59 1.74
C LEU A 9 5.70 4.82 2.67
N PRO A 10 4.85 5.05 3.70
CA PRO A 10 5.01 6.16 4.63
C PRO A 10 6.19 5.99 5.60
N LEU A 11 6.72 4.77 5.74
CA LEU A 11 7.92 4.49 6.53
C LEU A 11 9.20 4.96 5.83
N ILE A 12 9.27 4.76 4.51
CA ILE A 12 10.42 5.20 3.69
C ILE A 12 10.38 6.71 3.47
N LYS A 13 9.20 7.25 3.12
CA LYS A 13 9.01 8.68 2.86
C LYS A 13 7.67 9.13 3.41
N PRO A 14 7.60 10.24 4.17
CA PRO A 14 6.33 10.75 4.67
C PRO A 14 5.36 11.00 3.51
N GLN A 15 4.20 10.34 3.56
CA GLN A 15 3.11 10.51 2.60
C GLN A 15 1.85 10.99 3.31
N LYS A 16 1.08 11.84 2.62
CA LYS A 16 -0.32 12.11 2.98
C LYS A 16 -1.16 10.89 2.60
N LEU A 17 -2.25 10.64 3.35
CA LEU A 17 -3.18 9.53 3.07
C LEU A 17 -3.66 9.54 1.61
N TRP A 18 -4.07 10.69 1.08
CA TRP A 18 -4.53 10.81 -0.31
C TRP A 18 -3.48 10.43 -1.34
N THR A 19 -2.21 10.80 -1.10
CA THR A 19 -1.10 10.43 -1.98
C THR A 19 -0.86 8.92 -1.95
N LEU A 20 -0.95 8.31 -0.77
CA LEU A 20 -0.84 6.85 -0.63
C LEU A 20 -1.99 6.12 -1.33
N VAL A 21 -3.24 6.55 -1.12
CA VAL A 21 -4.41 6.00 -1.79
C VAL A 21 -4.25 6.07 -3.30
N LEU A 22 -3.81 7.23 -3.83
CA LEU A 22 -3.55 7.40 -5.25
C LEU A 22 -2.47 6.45 -5.76
N TRP A 23 -1.34 6.30 -5.06
CA TRP A 23 -0.29 5.35 -5.47
C TRP A 23 -0.77 3.91 -5.44
N THR A 24 -1.52 3.52 -4.41
CA THR A 24 -2.07 2.17 -4.28
C THR A 24 -3.07 1.88 -5.39
N PHE A 25 -3.95 2.84 -5.68
CA PHE A 25 -4.92 2.77 -6.77
C PHE A 25 -4.24 2.67 -8.14
N LEU A 26 -3.30 3.58 -8.44
CA LEU A 26 -2.59 3.59 -9.72
C LEU A 26 -1.78 2.31 -9.92
N PHE A 27 -1.07 1.85 -8.89
CA PHE A 27 -0.30 0.62 -8.98
C PHE A 27 -1.21 -0.59 -9.23
N SER A 28 -2.33 -0.68 -8.51
CA SER A 28 -3.30 -1.75 -8.74
C SER A 28 -3.97 -1.65 -10.10
N LEU A 29 -4.27 -0.44 -10.58
CA LEU A 29 -4.86 -0.21 -11.90
C LEU A 29 -3.90 -0.66 -13.01
N VAL A 30 -2.60 -0.37 -12.88
CA VAL A 30 -1.58 -0.81 -13.83
C VAL A 30 -1.51 -2.33 -13.90
N VAL A 31 -1.51 -3.01 -12.74
CA VAL A 31 -1.54 -4.48 -12.68
C VAL A 31 -2.78 -5.03 -13.38
N GLU A 32 -3.94 -4.44 -13.10
CA GLU A 32 -5.22 -4.83 -13.67
C GLU A 32 -5.31 -4.62 -15.19
N LEU A 33 -4.64 -3.59 -15.71
CA LEU A 33 -4.56 -3.32 -17.16
C LEU A 33 -3.57 -4.23 -17.88
N ILE A 34 -2.50 -4.65 -17.20
CA ILE A 34 -1.49 -5.57 -17.76
C ILE A 34 -2.00 -7.01 -17.75
N GLN A 35 -2.81 -7.40 -16.76
CA GLN A 35 -3.30 -8.77 -16.60
C GLN A 35 -3.95 -9.34 -17.89
N PRO A 36 -4.91 -8.66 -18.54
CA PRO A 36 -5.52 -9.14 -19.78
C PRO A 36 -4.56 -9.22 -20.98
N LEU A 37 -3.46 -8.46 -20.96
CA LEU A 37 -2.47 -8.43 -22.04
C LEU A 37 -1.47 -9.58 -21.96
N MET A 38 -1.39 -10.26 -20.81
CA MET A 38 -0.57 -11.44 -20.59
C MET A 38 -1.40 -12.69 -20.84
N SER A 39 -1.13 -13.38 -21.95
CA SER A 39 -1.87 -14.55 -22.41
C SER A 39 -1.98 -15.62 -21.32
N GLY A 40 -3.21 -15.98 -20.93
CA GLY A 40 -3.52 -17.01 -19.94
C GLY A 40 -3.81 -16.50 -18.53
N MET A 41 -3.73 -15.19 -18.27
CA MET A 41 -4.19 -14.60 -17.01
C MET A 41 -5.68 -14.25 -17.04
N ARG A 42 -6.32 -14.23 -15.85
CA ARG A 42 -7.74 -13.90 -15.68
C ARG A 42 -8.05 -12.50 -16.23
N ALA A 43 -9.29 -12.30 -16.66
CA ALA A 43 -9.79 -11.00 -17.07
C ALA A 43 -9.65 -9.96 -15.95
N SER A 44 -9.62 -8.69 -16.35
CA SER A 44 -9.59 -7.56 -15.44
C SER A 44 -10.76 -7.61 -14.44
N ASP A 45 -10.47 -7.58 -13.14
CA ASP A 45 -11.42 -7.61 -12.03
C ASP A 45 -11.34 -6.31 -11.19
N ILE A 46 -12.39 -5.50 -11.28
CA ILE A 46 -12.51 -4.25 -10.50
C ILE A 46 -12.49 -4.54 -8.99
N THR A 47 -12.90 -5.73 -8.57
CA THR A 47 -12.87 -6.14 -7.16
C THR A 47 -11.44 -6.11 -6.64
N ASP A 48 -10.47 -6.61 -7.42
CA ASP A 48 -9.05 -6.61 -7.03
C ASP A 48 -8.51 -5.18 -6.89
N LEU A 49 -8.93 -4.26 -7.76
CA LEU A 49 -8.60 -2.83 -7.66
C LEU A 49 -9.13 -2.18 -6.36
N VAL A 50 -10.40 -2.41 -6.04
CA VAL A 50 -11.03 -1.90 -4.81
C VAL A 50 -10.35 -2.50 -3.59
N THR A 51 -10.23 -3.82 -3.58
CA THR A 51 -9.60 -4.61 -2.52
C THR A 51 -8.15 -4.20 -2.27
N ASN A 52 -7.38 -3.93 -3.31
CA ASN A 52 -6.00 -3.46 -3.19
C ASN A 52 -5.93 -2.04 -2.63
N THR A 53 -6.79 -1.14 -3.11
CA THR A 53 -6.88 0.24 -2.61
C THR A 53 -7.27 0.27 -1.12
N THR A 54 -8.29 -0.50 -0.71
CA THR A 54 -8.68 -0.66 0.70
C THR A 54 -7.54 -1.26 1.53
N GLY A 55 -6.83 -2.25 0.98
CA GLY A 55 -5.64 -2.82 1.62
C GLY A 55 -4.56 -1.76 1.88
N GLY A 56 -4.30 -0.85 0.94
CA GLY A 56 -3.36 0.26 1.16
C GLY A 56 -3.79 1.21 2.28
N ILE A 57 -5.09 1.53 2.37
CA ILE A 57 -5.64 2.35 3.47
C ILE A 57 -5.42 1.63 4.82
N LEU A 58 -5.73 0.34 4.89
CA LEU A 58 -5.50 -0.46 6.10
C LEU A 58 -4.02 -0.48 6.50
N GLY A 59 -3.11 -0.67 5.55
CA GLY A 59 -1.67 -0.58 5.77
C GLY A 59 -1.22 0.76 6.33
N TYR A 60 -1.78 1.86 5.82
CA TYR A 60 -1.49 3.21 6.34
C TYR A 60 -2.03 3.41 7.75
N CYS A 61 -3.24 2.91 8.05
CA CYS A 61 -3.78 2.93 9.41
C CYS A 61 -2.85 2.18 10.38
N ILE A 62 -2.38 0.99 10.01
CA ILE A 62 -1.39 0.23 10.80
C ILE A 62 -0.12 1.05 11.01
N TYR A 63 0.39 1.72 9.97
CA TYR A 63 1.54 2.63 10.11
C TYR A 63 1.28 3.73 11.13
N LEU A 64 0.11 4.38 11.10
CA LEU A 64 -0.21 5.44 12.06
C LEU A 64 -0.23 4.93 13.51
N PHE A 65 -0.77 3.74 13.75
CA PHE A 65 -0.77 3.11 15.07
C PHE A 65 0.64 2.73 15.53
N LEU A 66 1.47 2.21 14.63
CA LEU A 66 2.81 1.70 14.96
C LEU A 66 3.93 2.75 14.87
N LYS A 67 3.68 3.92 14.27
CA LYS A 67 4.72 4.95 14.07
C LYS A 67 5.39 5.36 15.38
N ARG A 68 4.60 5.65 16.42
CA ARG A 68 5.15 6.07 17.73
C ARG A 68 6.01 4.99 18.40
N PRO A 69 5.53 3.74 18.59
CA PRO A 69 6.38 2.71 19.18
C PRO A 69 7.60 2.39 18.31
N LEU A 70 7.48 2.46 16.98
CA LEU A 70 8.59 2.25 16.05
C LEU A 70 9.68 3.33 16.19
N GLU A 71 9.29 4.61 16.26
CA GLU A 71 10.24 5.71 16.47
C GLU A 71 10.99 5.58 17.81
N VAL A 72 10.30 5.16 18.88
CA VAL A 72 10.91 4.91 20.19
C VAL A 72 11.89 3.73 20.13
N ALA A 73 11.49 2.62 19.49
CA ALA A 73 12.33 1.44 19.36
C ALA A 73 13.60 1.73 18.53
N LEU A 74 13.46 2.44 17.40
CA LEU A 74 14.59 2.80 16.53
C LEU A 74 15.59 3.71 17.26
N LYS A 75 15.11 4.67 18.07
CA LYS A 75 15.99 5.53 18.88
C LYS A 75 16.78 4.75 19.93
N ARG A 76 16.22 3.68 20.50
CA ARG A 76 16.89 2.84 21.50
C ARG A 76 17.97 1.91 20.92
N ILE A 77 17.84 1.53 19.65
CA ILE A 77 18.82 0.67 18.97
C ILE A 77 20.01 1.50 18.44
N GLY A 78 19.78 2.77 18.11
CA GLY A 78 20.81 3.68 17.62
C GLY A 78 21.59 4.45 18.69
N SER A 79 21.27 4.29 19.98
CA SER A 79 22.00 4.88 21.12
C SER A 79 22.87 3.84 21.82
#